data_AF-A0A815V3P8-F1
#
_entry.id   AF-A0A815V3P8-F1
#
_cell.length_a   1.000
_cell.length_b   1.000
_cell.length_c   1.000
_cell.angle_alpha   90.00
_cell.angle_beta   90.00
_cell.angle_gamma   90.00
#
_symmetry.space_group_name_H-M   'P 1'
#
loop_
_entity.id
_entity.type
_entity.pdbx_description
1 polymer ?
#
loop_
_entity_poly.entity_id
_entity_poly.type
_entity_poly.pdbx_seq_one_letter_code
_entity_poly.pdbx_strand_id
1 'polypeptide(L)'
;QCRSSSFHILTPTRPAVQLNCSNLLFAPYNTSYIKLPEHMKKTGLCKDLNLWNKPLITYPAHMFNKHSCTIILRKSRDCFIPCFIPIEYENALDKRQKSISLLANEITDAQLN
;
A
#
# COMPACT_ATOMS: atom_id res chain seq x y z
N GLN A 1 14.09 -14.21 -14.96
CA GLN A 1 15.12 -14.13 -13.89
C GLN A 1 15.08 -12.71 -13.35
N CYS A 2 14.88 -12.50 -12.04
CA CYS A 2 14.90 -11.15 -11.45
C CYS A 2 16.29 -10.82 -10.90
N ARG A 3 16.82 -9.64 -11.24
CA ARG A 3 18.13 -9.16 -10.75
C ARG A 3 17.99 -7.72 -10.31
N SER A 4 18.57 -7.36 -9.16
CA SER A 4 18.63 -5.98 -8.64
C SER A 4 17.26 -5.29 -8.60
N SER A 5 16.25 -5.95 -8.03
CA SER A 5 14.87 -5.46 -8.02
C SER A 5 14.38 -5.17 -6.60
N SER A 6 13.54 -4.14 -6.45
CA SER A 6 12.88 -3.79 -5.19
C SER A 6 11.38 -4.10 -5.25
N PHE A 7 10.90 -4.80 -4.21
CA PHE A 7 9.52 -5.21 -4.07
C PHE A 7 8.93 -4.61 -2.80
N HIS A 8 7.92 -3.75 -2.97
CA HIS A 8 7.11 -3.20 -1.89
C HIS A 8 5.80 -3.98 -1.82
N ILE A 9 5.69 -4.92 -0.89
CA ILE A 9 4.61 -5.91 -0.91
C ILE A 9 3.84 -5.96 0.41
N LEU A 10 2.54 -6.22 0.27
CA LEU A 10 1.62 -6.60 1.33
C LEU A 10 1.09 -7.98 0.96
N THR A 11 1.56 -9.02 1.65
CA THR A 11 1.11 -10.38 1.37
C THR A 11 0.77 -11.12 2.65
N PRO A 12 -0.39 -11.79 2.71
CA PRO A 12 -0.74 -12.63 3.84
C PRO A 12 0.03 -13.95 3.87
N THR A 13 0.78 -14.26 2.80
CA THR A 13 1.55 -15.49 2.63
C THR A 13 3.03 -15.19 2.38
N ARG A 14 3.88 -16.19 2.64
CA ARG A 14 5.34 -16.06 2.49
C ARG A 14 5.72 -15.92 1.01
N PRO A 15 6.41 -14.84 0.58
CA PRO A 15 6.86 -14.70 -0.80
C PRO A 15 7.80 -15.83 -1.21
N ALA A 16 7.51 -16.55 -2.29
CA ALA A 16 8.42 -17.57 -2.81
C ALA A 16 9.50 -16.92 -3.70
N VAL A 17 10.77 -17.16 -3.38
CA VAL A 17 11.94 -16.67 -4.13
C VAL A 17 12.69 -17.86 -4.69
N GLN A 18 12.91 -17.87 -6.00
CA GLN A 18 13.77 -18.87 -6.64
C GLN A 18 15.23 -18.41 -6.60
N LEU A 19 16.17 -19.34 -6.41
CA LEU A 19 17.62 -19.08 -6.34
C LEU A 19 18.27 -18.52 -7.61
N ASN A 20 17.53 -18.48 -8.72
CA ASN A 20 17.96 -17.80 -9.94
C ASN A 20 17.79 -16.26 -9.87
N CYS A 21 17.27 -15.74 -8.75
CA CYS A 21 17.16 -14.31 -8.48
C CYS A 21 18.32 -13.83 -7.61
N SER A 22 18.85 -12.64 -7.91
CA SER A 22 19.95 -12.04 -7.16
C SER A 22 19.70 -10.57 -6.83
N ASN A 23 20.23 -10.12 -5.69
CA ASN A 23 20.13 -8.73 -5.22
C ASN A 23 18.67 -8.25 -5.11
N LEU A 24 17.82 -9.02 -4.44
CA LEU A 24 16.42 -8.66 -4.23
C LEU A 24 16.25 -7.85 -2.94
N LEU A 25 15.51 -6.75 -3.02
CA LEU A 25 15.12 -5.95 -1.89
C LEU A 25 13.62 -6.15 -1.61
N PHE A 26 13.26 -6.64 -0.42
CA PHE A 26 11.87 -6.64 0.03
C PHE A 26 11.65 -5.54 1.05
N ALA A 27 10.52 -4.86 0.92
CA ALA A 27 10.05 -3.81 1.80
C ALA A 27 8.53 -3.95 2.00
N PRO A 28 7.99 -3.45 3.13
CA PRO A 28 6.56 -3.40 3.32
C PRO A 28 5.92 -2.43 2.32
N TYR A 29 4.72 -2.76 1.87
CA TYR A 29 3.89 -1.84 1.10
C TYR A 29 3.40 -0.69 2.00
N ASN A 30 3.84 0.53 1.69
CA ASN A 30 3.46 1.74 2.42
C ASN A 30 2.87 2.77 1.45
N THR A 31 1.57 2.64 1.16
CA THR A 31 0.82 3.63 0.37
C THR A 31 -0.35 4.16 1.17
N SER A 32 -0.76 5.38 0.88
CA SER A 32 -1.95 5.98 1.44
C SER A 32 -2.71 6.70 0.33
N TYR A 33 -4.00 6.40 0.21
CA TYR A 33 -4.95 7.11 -0.64
C TYR A 33 -6.36 6.87 -0.11
N ILE A 34 -7.29 7.76 -0.44
CA ILE A 34 -8.64 7.82 0.15
C ILE A 34 -9.39 6.49 0.08
N LYS A 35 -9.34 5.79 -1.07
CA LYS A 35 -10.04 4.53 -1.30
C LYS A 35 -9.28 3.28 -0.83
N LEU A 36 -8.09 3.43 -0.24
CA LEU A 36 -7.26 2.30 0.16
C LEU A 36 -8.00 1.35 1.13
N PRO A 37 -8.69 1.82 2.18
CA PRO A 37 -9.40 0.92 3.10
C PRO A 37 -10.48 0.09 2.40
N GLU A 38 -11.21 0.71 1.47
CA GLU A 38 -12.24 0.04 0.68
C GLU A 38 -11.65 -1.04 -0.24
N HIS A 39 -10.56 -0.72 -0.95
CA HIS A 39 -9.89 -1.66 -1.84
C HIS A 39 -9.26 -2.82 -1.07
N MET A 40 -8.63 -2.54 0.09
CA MET A 40 -8.10 -3.58 0.97
C MET A 40 -9.20 -4.51 1.46
N LYS A 41 -10.35 -3.98 1.87
CA LYS A 41 -11.52 -4.78 2.26
C LYS A 41 -12.04 -5.65 1.12
N LYS A 42 -12.18 -5.09 -0.10
CA LYS A 42 -12.64 -5.83 -1.29
C LYS A 42 -11.70 -6.95 -1.71
N THR A 43 -10.40 -6.78 -1.49
CA THR A 43 -9.36 -7.76 -1.86
C THR A 43 -9.02 -8.73 -0.72
N GLY A 44 -9.63 -8.57 0.46
CA GLY A 44 -9.32 -9.38 1.64
C GLY A 44 -7.91 -9.14 2.19
N LEU A 45 -7.28 -8.01 1.85
CA LEU A 45 -5.95 -7.64 2.32
C LEU A 45 -6.04 -6.93 3.67
N CYS A 46 -5.18 -7.31 4.61
CA CYS A 46 -5.09 -6.71 5.94
C CYS A 46 -3.65 -6.24 6.20
N LYS A 47 -3.49 -5.03 6.77
CA LYS A 47 -2.16 -4.49 7.11
C LYS A 47 -1.45 -5.30 8.19
N ASP A 48 -2.23 -5.88 9.11
CA ASP A 48 -1.70 -6.66 10.24
C ASP A 48 -1.20 -8.04 9.81
N LEU A 49 -1.74 -8.57 8.70
CA LEU A 49 -1.33 -9.84 8.12
C LEU A 49 -0.37 -9.61 6.94
N ASN A 50 0.88 -9.26 7.27
CA ASN A 50 1.92 -9.00 6.28
C ASN A 50 3.21 -9.80 6.51
N LEU A 51 3.45 -10.80 5.67
CA LEU A 51 4.60 -11.72 5.73
C LEU A 51 5.71 -11.38 4.72
N TRP A 52 5.76 -10.14 4.24
CA TRP A 52 6.79 -9.64 3.31
C TRP A 52 8.24 -9.94 3.76
N ASN A 53 8.49 -9.97 5.07
CA ASN A 53 9.81 -10.18 5.67
C ASN A 53 10.17 -11.66 5.89
N LYS A 54 9.30 -12.60 5.51
CA LYS A 54 9.52 -14.04 5.66
C LYS A 54 9.52 -14.77 4.31
N PRO A 55 10.42 -14.43 3.37
CA PRO A 55 10.49 -15.12 2.10
C PRO A 55 10.78 -16.62 2.28
N LEU A 56 10.27 -17.43 1.36
CA LEU A 56 10.58 -18.85 1.23
C LEU A 56 11.53 -19.00 0.04
N ILE A 57 12.75 -19.46 0.30
CA ILE A 57 13.71 -19.74 -0.78
C ILE A 57 13.42 -21.14 -1.32
N THR A 58 13.17 -21.22 -2.62
CA THR A 58 12.87 -22.47 -3.33
C THR A 58 14.04 -22.84 -4.24
N TYR A 59 14.42 -24.12 -4.17
CA TYR A 59 15.52 -24.70 -4.94
C TYR A 59 14.95 -25.47 -6.12
N PRO A 60 15.44 -25.26 -7.36
CA PRO A 60 15.27 -26.26 -8.41
C PRO A 60 15.96 -27.55 -7.94
N ALA A 61 15.27 -28.69 -8.02
CA ALA A 61 15.78 -29.98 -7.51
C ALA A 61 17.16 -30.39 -8.06
N HIS A 62 17.58 -29.84 -9.19
CA HIS A 62 18.87 -30.12 -9.84
C HIS A 62 20.01 -29.16 -9.42
N MET A 63 19.74 -28.17 -8.57
CA MET A 63 20.67 -27.07 -8.26
C MET A 63 21.00 -27.02 -6.76
N PHE A 64 21.58 -28.11 -6.24
CA PHE A 64 22.17 -28.15 -4.89
C PHE A 64 23.57 -27.48 -4.82
N ASN A 65 24.02 -26.86 -5.92
CA ASN A 65 25.31 -26.19 -5.98
C ASN A 65 25.18 -24.71 -5.56
N LYS A 66 25.39 -24.49 -4.26
CA LYS A 66 26.06 -23.34 -3.62
C LYS A 66 26.01 -21.99 -4.38
N HIS A 67 24.83 -21.49 -4.72
CA HIS A 67 24.64 -20.09 -5.09
C HIS A 67 24.02 -19.34 -3.91
N SER A 68 24.72 -18.33 -3.41
CA SER A 68 24.22 -17.47 -2.33
C SER A 68 23.22 -16.46 -2.91
N CYS A 69 21.92 -16.69 -2.71
CA CYS A 69 20.91 -15.67 -2.97
C CYS A 69 20.94 -14.63 -1.84
N THR A 70 21.45 -13.44 -2.12
CA THR A 70 21.42 -12.32 -1.17
C THR A 70 20.05 -11.64 -1.23
N ILE A 71 19.27 -11.79 -0.15
CA ILE A 71 18.00 -11.09 0.03
C ILE A 71 18.22 -9.97 1.05
N ILE A 72 17.91 -8.74 0.66
CA ILE A 72 17.98 -7.56 1.52
C ILE A 72 16.57 -7.24 2.02
N LEU A 73 16.37 -7.27 3.34
CA LEU A 73 15.11 -6.89 3.96
C LEU A 73 15.22 -5.45 4.48
N ARG A 74 14.41 -4.55 3.93
CA ARG A 74 14.34 -3.16 4.40
C ARG A 74 13.26 -3.04 5.47
N LYS A 75 13.66 -2.80 6.72
CA LYS A 75 12.72 -2.54 7.82
C LYS A 75 11.78 -1.39 7.44
N SER A 76 10.49 -1.55 7.74
CA SER A 76 9.54 -0.43 7.74
C SER A 76 10.15 0.67 8.59
N ARG A 77 10.43 1.83 8.01
CA ARG A 77 10.42 3.02 8.85
C ARG A 77 8.94 3.24 9.11
N ASP A 78 8.53 3.26 10.36
CA ASP A 78 7.18 3.67 10.77
C ASP A 78 7.03 5.18 10.50
N CYS A 79 7.25 5.58 9.25
CA CYS A 79 6.92 6.88 8.76
C CYS A 79 5.43 6.81 8.49
N PHE A 80 4.66 7.06 9.54
CA PHE A 80 3.36 7.69 9.40
C PHE A 80 3.63 8.98 8.63
N ILE A 81 3.46 8.96 7.31
CA ILE A 81 3.43 10.18 6.52
C ILE A 81 2.00 10.65 6.68
N PRO A 82 1.69 11.59 7.60
CA PRO A 82 0.37 12.15 7.63
C PRO A 82 0.14 12.75 6.25
N CYS A 83 -0.84 12.21 5.55
CA CYS A 83 -1.22 12.66 4.23
C CYS A 83 -2.04 13.93 4.43
N PHE A 84 -1.39 15.00 4.88
CA PHE A 84 -2.01 16.31 4.93
C PHE A 84 -2.23 16.73 3.49
N ILE A 85 -3.49 16.97 3.15
CA ILE A 85 -3.83 17.66 1.92
C ILE A 85 -3.24 19.08 2.02
N PRO A 86 -2.76 19.66 0.91
CA PRO A 86 -2.34 21.07 0.90
C PRO A 86 -3.46 21.95 1.46
N ILE A 87 -3.10 22.98 2.22
CA ILE A 87 -4.06 23.86 2.91
C ILE A 87 -5.02 24.53 1.93
N GLU A 88 -4.58 24.78 0.70
CA GLU A 88 -5.40 25.31 -0.38
C GLU A 88 -6.53 24.35 -0.76
N TYR A 89 -6.23 23.04 -0.77
CA TYR A 89 -7.21 22.01 -1.06
C TYR A 89 -8.18 21.82 0.09
N GLU A 90 -7.70 21.89 1.33
CA GLU A 90 -8.56 21.87 2.53
C GLU A 90 -9.56 23.04 2.53
N ASN A 91 -9.07 24.25 2.26
CA ASN A 91 -9.90 25.45 2.11
C ASN A 91 -10.91 25.32 0.96
N ALA A 92 -10.52 24.71 -0.16
CA ALA A 92 -11.41 24.47 -1.29
C ALA A 92 -12.52 23.47 -0.94
N LEU A 93 -12.21 22.43 -0.16
CA LEU A 93 -13.21 21.48 0.34
C LEU A 93 -14.20 22.15 1.29
N ASP A 94 -13.73 22.97 2.23
CA ASP A 94 -14.60 23.68 3.17
C ASP A 94 -15.53 24.67 2.46
N LYS A 95 -15.01 25.44 1.49
CA LYS A 95 -15.82 26.31 0.64
C LYS A 95 -16.91 25.54 -0.11
N ARG A 96 -16.52 24.42 -0.74
CA ARG A 96 -17.47 23.56 -1.46
C ARG A 96 -18.55 23.04 -0.51
N GLN A 97 -18.18 22.60 0.69
CA GLN A 97 -19.12 22.05 1.66
C GLN A 97 -20.14 23.11 2.13
N LYS A 98 -19.68 24.35 2.38
CA LYS A 98 -20.54 25.49 2.72
C LYS A 98 -21.51 25.83 1.60
N SER A 99 -21.03 25.86 0.35
CA SER A 99 -21.91 26.09 -0.81
C SER A 99 -22.97 25.00 -0.97
N ILE A 100 -22.60 23.73 -0.76
CA ILE A 100 -23.56 22.61 -0.81
C ILE A 100 -24.62 22.76 0.28
N SER A 101 -24.24 23.13 1.52
CA SER A 101 -25.21 23.33 2.60
C SER A 101 -26.15 24.51 2.36
N LEU A 102 -25.64 25.62 1.80
CA LEU A 102 -26.47 26.78 1.46
C LEU A 102 -27.50 26.42 0.39
N LEU A 103 -27.04 25.79 -0.70
CA LEU A 103 -27.92 25.33 -1.77
C LEU A 103 -28.97 24.33 -1.26
N ALA A 104 -28.61 23.43 -0.35
CA ALA A 104 -29.55 22.48 0.24
C ALA A 104 -30.66 23.20 1.03
N ASN A 105 -30.30 24.25 1.79
CA ASN A 105 -31.27 25.04 2.55
C ASN A 105 -32.17 25.88 1.63
N GLU A 106 -31.62 26.48 0.57
CA GLU A 106 -32.41 27.22 -0.43
C GLU A 106 -33.43 26.31 -1.13
N ILE A 107 -33.06 25.08 -1.44
CA ILE A 107 -33.97 24.09 -2.01
C ILE A 107 -35.09 23.73 -1.02
N THR A 108 -34.78 23.53 0.26
CA THR A 108 -35.81 23.23 1.26
C THR A 108 -36.76 24.41 1.49
N ASP A 109 -36.24 25.64 1.49
CA ASP A 109 -37.05 26.85 1.64
C ASP A 109 -37.95 27.09 0.42
N ALA A 110 -37.48 26.75 -0.77
CA ALA A 110 -38.26 26.79 -2.01
C ALA A 110 -39.33 25.69 -2.09
N GLN A 111 -39.20 24.58 -1.33
CA GLN A 111 -40.20 23.51 -1.24
C GLN A 111 -41.26 23.76 -0.17
N LEU A 112 -41.01 24.68 0.76
CA LEU A 112 -41.91 25.05 1.86
C LEU A 112 -42.80 26.26 1.55
N ASN A 113 -42.55 26.95 0.43
CA ASN A 113 -43.37 28.04 -0.12
C ASN A 113 -44.19 27.55 -1.33
#